data_AF-A0A6D0IFI0-F1
#
_entry.id   AF-A0A6D0IFI0-F1
#
_cell.length_a   1.000
_cell.length_b   1.000
_cell.length_c   1.000
_cell.angle_alpha   90.00
_cell.angle_beta   90.00
_cell.angle_gamma   90.00
#
_symmetry.space_group_name_H-M   'P 1'
#
loop_
_entity.id
_entity.type
_entity.pdbx_description
1 polymer ?
#
loop_
_entity_poly.entity_id
_entity_poly.type
_entity_poly.pdbx_seq_one_letter_code
_entity_poly.pdbx_strand_id
1 'polypeptide(L)'
;NFIACPTCSRQEFDVIGTVNALEQRLEDIITPMDVSIIGCVVNGPGEALVSTLGVTGGNKKSGLYEDGVRKDRLDNNDMIDQLEARIRAKASQLDEARRIDVQQVEK
;
A
#
# COMPACT_ATOMS: atom_id res chain seq x y z
N ASN A 1 -2.66 -3.89 -7.12
CA ASN A 1 -1.38 -3.99 -7.84
C ASN A 1 -0.26 -3.66 -6.86
N PHE A 2 0.71 -4.54 -6.68
CA PHE A 2 1.84 -4.30 -5.77
C PHE A 2 3.10 -3.93 -6.54
N ILE A 3 3.74 -2.84 -6.13
CA ILE A 3 5.01 -2.35 -6.68
C ILE A 3 6.06 -2.49 -5.58
N ALA A 4 6.90 -3.50 -5.67
CA ALA A 4 7.90 -3.78 -4.64
C ALA A 4 9.32 -3.63 -5.18
N CYS A 5 10.23 -3.11 -4.36
CA CYS A 5 11.65 -3.09 -4.73
C CYS A 5 12.26 -4.50 -4.60
N PRO A 6 13.27 -4.85 -5.41
CA PRO A 6 14.02 -6.08 -5.20
C PRO A 6 14.75 -6.06 -3.86
N THR A 7 15.14 -7.23 -3.37
CA THR A 7 15.97 -7.37 -2.18
C THR A 7 17.33 -6.70 -2.39
N CYS A 8 17.76 -5.85 -1.46
CA CYS A 8 19.09 -5.24 -1.47
C CYS A 8 19.62 -5.04 -0.04
N SER A 9 20.92 -4.75 0.11
CA SER A 9 21.53 -4.52 1.43
C SER A 9 21.04 -3.28 2.17
N ARG A 10 20.29 -2.41 1.50
CA ARG A 10 19.71 -1.18 2.07
C ARG A 10 18.29 -1.39 2.61
N GLN A 11 17.77 -2.61 2.54
CA GLN A 11 16.43 -2.88 3.04
C GLN A 11 16.39 -2.82 4.57
N GLU A 12 15.45 -2.07 5.11
CA GLU A 12 15.26 -1.88 6.55
C GLU A 12 14.19 -2.83 7.13
N PHE A 13 13.52 -3.60 6.27
CA PHE A 13 12.54 -4.63 6.60
C PHE A 13 12.45 -5.67 5.47
N ASP A 14 11.80 -6.81 5.75
CA ASP A 14 11.58 -7.87 4.75
C ASP A 14 10.45 -7.50 3.78
N VAL A 15 10.83 -6.94 2.63
CA VAL A 15 9.89 -6.51 1.58
C VAL A 15 9.16 -7.70 0.97
N ILE A 16 9.88 -8.78 0.64
CA ILE A 16 9.29 -9.93 -0.06
C ILE A 16 8.35 -10.68 0.86
N GLY A 17 8.73 -10.91 2.12
CA GLY A 17 7.84 -11.50 3.12
C GLY A 17 6.58 -10.67 3.34
N THR A 18 6.72 -9.34 3.37
CA THR A 18 5.58 -8.42 3.51
C THR A 18 4.64 -8.49 2.32
N VAL A 19 5.16 -8.48 1.09
CA VAL A 19 4.35 -8.57 -0.14
C VAL A 19 3.59 -9.89 -0.17
N ASN A 20 4.29 -11.03 0.02
CA ASN A 20 3.67 -12.34 -0.04
C ASN A 20 2.55 -12.50 1.00
N ALA A 21 2.76 -12.01 2.22
CA ALA A 21 1.76 -12.05 3.27
C ALA A 21 0.55 -11.16 2.94
N LEU A 22 0.77 -9.99 2.36
CA LEU A 22 -0.32 -9.08 1.95
C LEU A 22 -1.09 -9.62 0.75
N GLU A 23 -0.43 -10.20 -0.24
CA GLU A 23 -1.09 -10.83 -1.39
C GLU A 23 -2.07 -11.91 -0.91
N GLN A 24 -1.63 -12.80 0.00
CA GLN A 24 -2.49 -13.85 0.55
C GLN A 24 -3.64 -13.30 1.41
N ARG A 25 -3.41 -12.24 2.20
CA ARG A 25 -4.41 -11.67 3.11
C ARG A 25 -5.43 -10.77 2.42
N LEU A 26 -5.13 -10.30 1.21
CA LEU A 26 -5.93 -9.29 0.49
C LEU A 26 -6.48 -9.82 -0.83
N GLU A 27 -6.50 -11.14 -1.04
CA GLU A 27 -7.10 -11.79 -2.23
C GLU A 27 -8.59 -11.42 -2.42
N ASP A 28 -9.28 -11.02 -1.35
CA ASP A 28 -10.68 -10.60 -1.37
C ASP A 28 -10.90 -9.16 -1.87
N ILE A 29 -9.84 -8.36 -1.98
CA ILE A 29 -9.93 -6.97 -2.46
C ILE A 29 -9.87 -6.93 -3.99
N ILE A 30 -11.01 -6.63 -4.61
CA ILE A 30 -11.11 -6.44 -6.06
C ILE A 30 -10.88 -4.98 -6.50
N THR A 31 -10.80 -4.06 -5.55
CA THR A 31 -10.67 -2.62 -5.77
C THR A 31 -9.33 -2.28 -6.44
N PRO A 32 -9.32 -1.72 -7.67
CA PRO A 32 -8.06 -1.43 -8.35
C PRO A 32 -7.34 -0.26 -7.67
N MET A 33 -6.13 -0.51 -7.18
CA MET A 33 -5.22 0.49 -6.61
C MET A 33 -3.76 0.04 -6.72
N ASP A 34 -2.85 1.01 -6.67
CA ASP A 34 -1.41 0.79 -6.65
C ASP A 34 -0.85 0.93 -5.24
N VAL A 35 -0.19 -0.12 -4.75
CA VAL A 35 0.44 -0.16 -3.43
C VAL A 35 1.95 -0.36 -3.60
N SER A 36 2.75 0.63 -3.22
CA SER A 36 4.22 0.52 -3.25
C SER A 36 4.80 0.05 -1.91
N ILE A 37 5.73 -0.91 -1.95
CA ILE A 37 6.40 -1.47 -0.79
C ILE A 37 7.91 -1.42 -1.02
N ILE A 38 8.55 -0.37 -0.52
CA ILE A 38 9.94 -0.08 -0.81
C ILE A 38 10.77 -0.18 0.45
N GLY A 39 11.78 -1.05 0.44
CA GLY A 39 12.58 -1.41 1.61
C GLY A 39 13.51 -0.31 2.15
N CYS A 40 13.69 0.80 1.44
CA CYS A 40 14.65 1.84 1.83
C CYS A 40 14.17 3.26 1.53
N VAL A 41 14.71 4.24 2.26
CA VAL A 41 14.42 5.67 2.07
C VAL A 41 14.96 6.27 0.78
N VAL A 42 15.85 5.58 0.06
CA VAL A 42 16.54 6.14 -1.11
C VAL A 42 15.59 6.25 -2.29
N ASN A 43 14.94 5.14 -2.66
CA ASN A 43 13.98 5.11 -3.77
C ASN A 43 12.53 5.24 -3.30
N GLY A 44 12.26 4.89 -2.03
CA GLY A 44 10.90 4.76 -1.53
C GLY A 44 10.03 6.02 -1.60
N PRO A 45 10.52 7.24 -1.31
CA PRO A 45 9.68 8.43 -1.37
C PRO A 45 9.14 8.69 -2.78
N GLY A 46 9.96 8.53 -3.83
CA GLY A 46 9.53 8.80 -5.20
C GLY A 46 8.42 7.83 -5.65
N GLU A 47 8.58 6.55 -5.35
CA GLU A 47 7.60 5.50 -5.67
C GLU A 47 6.31 5.64 -4.83
N ALA A 48 6.45 5.99 -3.55
CA ALA A 48 5.32 6.21 -2.65
C ALA A 48 4.50 7.46 -2.98
N LEU A 49 5.10 8.46 -3.64
CA LEU A 49 4.41 9.68 -4.05
C LEU A 49 3.44 9.48 -5.23
N VAL A 50 3.72 8.50 -6.09
CA VAL A 50 2.91 8.20 -7.29
C VAL A 50 1.91 7.06 -7.08
N SER A 51 2.01 6.37 -5.94
CA SER A 51 1.13 5.25 -5.58
C SER A 51 -0.11 5.74 -4.82
N THR A 52 -1.19 4.95 -4.85
CA THR A 52 -2.36 5.20 -4.00
C THR A 52 -2.00 5.04 -2.52
N LEU A 53 -1.25 3.98 -2.21
CA LEU A 53 -0.67 3.72 -0.90
C LEU A 53 0.81 3.39 -1.09
N GLY A 54 1.68 3.87 -0.19
CA GLY A 54 3.10 3.58 -0.27
C GLY A 54 3.75 3.44 1.09
N VAL A 55 4.66 2.47 1.23
CA VAL A 55 5.53 2.34 2.39
C VAL A 55 6.99 2.45 1.99
N THR A 56 7.73 3.24 2.77
CA THR A 56 9.16 3.49 2.57
C THR A 56 9.94 3.03 3.80
N GLY A 57 10.84 2.10 3.61
CA GLY A 57 11.65 1.50 4.66
C GLY A 57 12.53 2.51 5.36
N GLY A 58 12.44 2.54 6.69
CA GLY A 58 13.29 3.36 7.54
C GLY A 58 13.68 2.60 8.80
N ASN A 59 14.75 3.07 9.45
CA ASN A 59 15.28 2.45 10.66
C ASN A 59 14.20 2.37 11.75
N LYS A 60 13.85 1.14 12.15
CA LYS A 60 12.78 0.74 13.09
C LYS A 60 11.36 1.10 12.70
N LYS A 61 11.16 2.24 12.03
CA LYS A 61 9.85 2.72 11.57
C LYS A 61 9.90 3.20 10.13
N SER A 62 9.02 2.64 9.31
CA SER A 62 8.87 2.98 7.89
C SER A 62 7.86 4.10 7.68
N GLY A 63 8.04 4.92 6.66
CA GLY A 63 7.11 6.01 6.34
C GLY A 63 5.92 5.50 5.54
N LEU A 64 4.71 5.88 5.95
CA LEU A 64 3.46 5.63 5.21
C LEU A 64 3.07 6.86 4.40
N TYR A 65 2.68 6.62 3.16
CA TYR A 65 2.18 7.60 2.21
C TYR A 65 0.81 7.16 1.71
N GLU A 66 -0.09 8.12 1.60
CA GLU A 66 -1.44 7.93 1.06
C GLU A 66 -1.70 9.08 0.08
N ASP A 67 -2.07 8.75 -1.17
CA ASP A 67 -2.32 9.70 -2.28
C ASP A 67 -1.20 10.74 -2.45
N GLY A 68 0.05 10.29 -2.38
CA GLY A 68 1.21 11.17 -2.52
C GLY A 68 1.50 12.08 -1.33
N VAL A 69 0.87 11.86 -0.18
CA VAL A 69 1.13 12.62 1.04
C VAL A 69 1.60 11.69 2.16
N ARG A 70 2.71 12.05 2.81
CA ARG A 70 3.19 11.32 3.99
C ARG A 70 2.18 11.49 5.13
N LYS A 71 1.58 10.41 5.59
CA LYS A 71 0.57 10.42 6.67
C LYS A 71 1.16 10.06 8.02
N ASP A 72 1.96 9.01 8.09
CA ASP A 72 2.41 8.45 9.37
C ASP A 72 3.71 7.65 9.23
N ARG A 73 4.16 7.00 10.32
CA ARG A 73 5.22 6.00 10.34
C ARG A 73 4.73 4.69 10.98
N LEU A 74 4.93 3.59 10.28
CA LEU A 74 4.59 2.24 10.73
C LEU A 74 5.78 1.61 11.44
N ASP A 75 5.51 0.87 12.52
CA ASP A 75 6.52 -0.02 13.10
C ASP A 75 6.85 -1.16 12.14
N ASN A 76 8.13 -1.47 11.95
CA ASN A 76 8.54 -2.52 11.02
C ASN A 76 8.14 -3.92 11.51
N ASN A 77 7.94 -4.13 12.81
CA ASN A 77 7.54 -5.43 13.35
C ASN A 77 6.06 -5.74 13.08
N ASP A 78 5.21 -4.71 13.07
CA ASP A 78 3.76 -4.81 12.88
C ASP A 78 3.36 -4.36 11.46
N MET A 79 4.29 -4.42 10.50
CA MET A 79 4.14 -3.84 9.16
C MET A 79 2.96 -4.43 8.41
N ILE A 80 2.84 -5.76 8.42
CA ILE A 80 1.84 -6.49 7.65
C ILE A 80 0.43 -6.12 8.14
N ASP A 81 0.20 -6.18 9.46
CA ASP A 81 -1.11 -5.88 10.04
C ASP A 81 -1.51 -4.41 9.83
N GLN A 82 -0.56 -3.50 10.02
CA GLN A 82 -0.82 -2.07 9.79
C GLN A 82 -1.12 -1.77 8.32
N LEU A 83 -0.35 -2.34 7.37
CA LEU A 83 -0.59 -2.14 5.94
C LEU A 83 -1.91 -2.76 5.51
N GLU A 84 -2.23 -3.97 5.95
CA GLU A 84 -3.50 -4.61 5.62
C GLU A 84 -4.69 -3.73 6.04
N ALA A 85 -4.69 -3.24 7.28
CA ALA A 85 -5.74 -2.37 7.79
C ALA A 85 -5.89 -1.08 6.95
N ARG A 86 -4.76 -0.48 6.54
CA ARG A 86 -4.76 0.72 5.69
C ARG A 86 -5.27 0.44 4.28
N ILE A 87 -4.85 -0.67 3.68
CA ILE A 87 -5.30 -1.07 2.33
C ILE A 87 -6.80 -1.35 2.35
N ARG A 88 -7.31 -2.08 3.34
CA ARG A 88 -8.76 -2.36 3.50
C ARG A 88 -9.58 -1.07 3.69
N ALA A 89 -9.09 -0.16 4.53
CA ALA A 89 -9.74 1.14 4.72
C ALA A 89 -9.78 1.94 3.41
N LYS A 90 -8.68 1.96 2.66
CA LYS A 90 -8.58 2.66 1.37
C LYS A 90 -9.44 2.02 0.29
N ALA A 91 -9.49 0.68 0.25
CA ALA A 91 -10.35 -0.07 -0.66
C ALA A 91 -11.82 0.31 -0.46
N SER A 92 -12.28 0.32 0.79
CA SER A 92 -13.66 0.68 1.14
C SER A 92 -14.02 2.10 0.67
N GLN A 93 -13.12 3.07 0.85
CA GLN A 93 -13.32 4.45 0.39
C GLN A 93 -13.39 4.56 -1.14
N LEU A 94 -12.51 3.82 -1.84
CA LEU A 94 -12.45 3.87 -3.29
C LEU A 94 -13.60 3.12 -3.95
N ASP A 95 -14.13 2.07 -3.34
CA ASP A 95 -15.32 1.38 -3.80
C ASP A 95 -16.56 2.27 -3.68
N GLU A 96 -16.69 2.98 -2.56
CA GLU A 96 -17.78 3.94 -2.36
C GLU A 96 -17.71 5.10 -3.36
N ALA A 97 -16.51 5.64 -3.60
CA ALA A 97 -16.29 6.70 -4.59
C ALA A 97 -16.49 6.24 -6.05
N ARG A 98 -16.39 4.93 -6.32
CA ARG A 98 -16.53 4.34 -7.66
C ARG A 98 -17.89 3.70 -7.92
N ARG A 99 -18.86 3.81 -7.00
CA ARG A 99 -20.24 3.45 -7.31
C ARG A 99 -20.76 4.35 -8.43
N ILE A 100 -20.82 3.78 -9.64
CA ILE A 100 -21.50 4.41 -10.76
C ILE A 100 -23.00 4.38 -10.45
N ASP A 101 -23.63 5.54 -10.41
CA ASP A 101 -25.09 5.67 -10.38
C ASP A 101 -25.62 5.17 -11.72
N VAL A 102 -26.08 3.92 -11.76
CA VAL A 102 -26.66 3.34 -12.97
C VAL A 102 -28.04 3.96 -13.15
N GLN A 103 -28.13 4.99 -14.00
CA GLN A 103 -29.43 5.42 -14.52
C GLN A 103 -29.96 4.28 -15.40
N GLN A 104 -30.87 3.47 -14.85
CA GLN A 104 -31.64 2.51 -15.62
C GLN A 104 -32.41 3.28 -16.70
N VAL A 105 -32.03 3.09 -17.96
CA VAL A 105 -32.84 3.52 -19.09
C VAL A 105 -34.02 2.55 -19.18
N GLU A 106 -35.18 2.98 -18.67
CA GLU A 106 -36.45 2.29 -18.90
C GLU A 106 -36.73 2.25 -20.41
N LYS A 107 -37.11 1.07 -20.92
CA LYS A 107 -37.44 0.83 -22.33
C LYS A 107 -38.88 1.22 -22.64
#